data_AF-A0AAC9ND07-F1
#
_entry.id   AF-A0AAC9ND07-F1
#
_cell.length_a   1.000
_cell.length_b   1.000
_cell.length_c   1.000
_cell.angle_alpha   90.00
_cell.angle_beta   90.00
_cell.angle_gamma   90.00
#
_symmetry.space_group_name_H-M   'P 1'
#
loop_
_entity.id
_entity.type
_entity.pdbx_description
1 polymer ?
#
loop_
_entity_poly.entity_id
_entity_poly.type
_entity_poly.pdbx_seq_one_letter_code
_entity_poly.pdbx_strand_id
1 'polypeptide(L)'
;MDKTIQEKIDNTISNLNGKEEEIDGWKQRYDDLLAIQEQATKEVLEKLTPVFQYMANKNVSFFNKTFNLSSHVGPVIGFDKKENTKYVIRQDRYIDEYNVYTNEIVKENIELKSFLRANSFDILYGSLIDQLDFQNKIMKQYQEKIDQAELDLIKYGIPH
;
A
#
# COMPACT_ATOMS: atom_id res chain seq x y z
N MET A 1 -52.05 -27.63 7.97
CA MET A 1 -50.75 -27.00 8.29
C MET A 1 -50.92 -26.34 9.65
N ASP A 2 -50.04 -26.65 10.60
CA ASP A 2 -50.18 -26.15 11.98
C ASP A 2 -50.00 -24.63 12.01
N LYS A 3 -50.97 -23.88 12.55
CA LYS A 3 -50.95 -22.40 12.53
C LYS A 3 -49.67 -21.83 13.16
N THR A 4 -49.14 -22.52 14.17
CA THR A 4 -47.90 -22.17 14.86
C THR A 4 -46.65 -22.31 13.98
N ILE A 5 -46.67 -23.20 12.97
CA ILE A 5 -45.56 -23.34 12.00
C ILE A 5 -45.59 -22.18 11.01
N GLN A 6 -46.78 -21.80 10.52
CA GLN A 6 -46.91 -20.69 9.57
C GLN A 6 -46.46 -19.35 10.18
N GLU A 7 -46.88 -19.05 11.42
CA GLU A 7 -46.44 -17.83 12.12
C GLU A 7 -44.92 -17.77 12.32
N LYS A 8 -44.28 -18.92 12.58
CA LYS A 8 -42.82 -19.00 12.68
C LYS A 8 -42.13 -18.77 11.33
N ILE A 9 -42.68 -19.30 10.24
CA ILE A 9 -42.17 -19.06 8.89
C ILE A 9 -42.26 -17.57 8.55
N ASP A 10 -43.43 -16.96 8.76
CA ASP A 10 -43.68 -15.56 8.40
C ASP A 10 -42.78 -14.61 9.22
N ASN A 11 -42.62 -14.86 10.52
CA ASN A 11 -41.68 -14.11 11.37
C ASN A 11 -40.22 -14.29 10.92
N THR A 12 -39.84 -15.50 10.49
CA THR A 12 -38.48 -15.76 10.01
C THR A 12 -38.22 -15.01 8.71
N ILE A 13 -39.16 -15.03 7.76
CA ILE A 13 -39.05 -14.30 6.49
C ILE A 13 -38.95 -12.79 6.74
N SER A 14 -39.81 -12.24 7.60
CA SER A 14 -39.77 -10.81 7.95
C SER A 14 -38.41 -10.42 8.56
N ASN A 15 -37.89 -11.23 9.49
CA ASN A 15 -36.58 -11.01 10.09
C ASN A 15 -35.43 -11.12 9.08
N LEU A 16 -35.51 -12.06 8.13
CA LEU A 16 -34.51 -12.21 7.07
C LEU A 16 -34.53 -11.02 6.12
N ASN A 17 -35.70 -10.52 5.73
CA ASN A 17 -35.83 -9.35 4.89
C ASN A 17 -35.22 -8.10 5.56
N GLY A 18 -35.53 -7.87 6.85
CA GLY A 18 -34.93 -6.76 7.60
C GLY A 18 -33.40 -6.86 7.70
N LYS A 19 -32.86 -8.08 7.87
CA LYS A 19 -31.40 -8.30 7.86
C LYS A 19 -30.78 -8.08 6.47
N GLU A 20 -31.48 -8.43 5.40
CA GLU A 20 -30.97 -8.20 4.03
C GLU A 20 -30.90 -6.71 3.73
N GLU A 21 -31.91 -5.93 4.12
CA GLU A 21 -31.90 -4.46 4.01
C GLU A 21 -30.74 -3.84 4.81
N GLU A 22 -30.48 -4.33 6.02
CA GLU A 22 -29.30 -3.92 6.78
C GLU A 22 -28.02 -4.28 6.02
N ILE A 23 -27.85 -5.53 5.58
CA ILE A 23 -26.66 -5.97 4.83
C ILE A 23 -26.40 -5.07 3.62
N ASP A 24 -27.44 -4.72 2.85
CA ASP A 24 -27.32 -3.86 1.68
C ASP A 24 -26.93 -2.42 2.04
N GLY A 25 -27.49 -1.88 3.14
CA GLY A 25 -27.07 -0.59 3.67
C GLY A 25 -25.59 -0.57 4.08
N TRP A 26 -25.08 -1.66 4.66
CA TRP A 26 -23.67 -1.78 5.04
C TRP A 26 -22.75 -1.93 3.81
N LYS A 27 -23.16 -2.70 2.80
CA LYS A 27 -22.42 -2.81 1.52
C LYS A 27 -22.29 -1.44 0.85
N GLN A 28 -23.39 -0.69 0.75
CA GLN A 28 -23.38 0.63 0.14
C GLN A 28 -22.43 1.58 0.89
N ARG A 29 -22.55 1.64 2.22
CA ARG A 29 -21.67 2.48 3.04
C ARG A 29 -20.19 2.12 2.88
N TYR A 30 -19.88 0.83 2.76
CA TYR A 30 -18.51 0.38 2.52
C TYR A 30 -17.99 0.81 1.14
N ASP A 31 -18.80 0.69 0.09
CA ASP A 31 -18.44 1.15 -1.25
C ASP A 31 -18.25 2.68 -1.32
N ASP A 32 -19.05 3.46 -0.60
CA ASP A 32 -18.88 4.91 -0.48
C ASP A 32 -17.54 5.27 0.18
N LEU A 33 -17.18 4.57 1.26
CA LEU A 33 -15.89 4.78 1.94
C LEU A 33 -14.70 4.40 1.02
N LEU A 34 -14.82 3.31 0.26
CA LEU A 34 -13.79 2.94 -0.72
C LEU A 34 -13.61 4.01 -1.80
N ALA A 35 -14.70 4.61 -2.28
CA ALA A 35 -14.62 5.68 -3.27
C ALA A 35 -13.88 6.91 -2.72
N ILE A 36 -14.11 7.27 -1.45
CA ILE A 36 -13.39 8.36 -0.77
C ILE A 36 -11.89 8.03 -0.66
N GLN A 37 -11.54 6.82 -0.25
CA GLN A 37 -10.15 6.37 -0.15
C GLN A 37 -9.44 6.35 -1.50
N GLU A 38 -10.13 5.89 -2.55
CA GLU A 38 -9.63 5.88 -3.92
C GLU A 38 -9.33 7.30 -4.39
N GLN A 39 -10.26 8.25 -4.18
CA GLN A 39 -10.08 9.64 -4.56
C GLN A 39 -8.91 10.29 -3.81
N ALA A 40 -8.83 10.10 -2.49
CA ALA A 40 -7.72 10.63 -1.68
C ALA A 40 -6.36 10.09 -2.15
N THR A 41 -6.30 8.80 -2.51
CA THR A 41 -5.09 8.18 -3.06
C THR A 41 -4.70 8.80 -4.40
N LYS A 42 -5.66 9.00 -5.32
CA LYS A 42 -5.41 9.61 -6.64
C LYS A 42 -4.84 11.01 -6.51
N GLU A 43 -5.39 11.83 -5.62
CA GLU A 43 -4.92 13.19 -5.36
C GLU A 43 -3.49 13.23 -4.83
N VAL A 44 -3.14 12.32 -3.93
CA VAL A 44 -1.77 12.20 -3.42
C VAL A 44 -0.82 11.70 -4.50
N LEU A 45 -1.22 10.68 -5.27
CA LEU A 45 -0.40 10.17 -6.36
C LEU A 45 -0.10 11.25 -7.40
N GLU A 46 -1.07 12.08 -7.76
CA GLU A 46 -0.85 13.20 -8.68
C GLU A 46 0.22 14.17 -8.16
N LYS A 47 0.15 14.52 -6.87
CA LYS A 47 1.14 15.39 -6.22
C LYS A 47 2.53 14.76 -6.10
N LEU A 48 2.60 13.44 -5.88
CA LEU A 48 3.85 12.70 -5.71
C LEU A 48 4.48 12.21 -7.01
N THR A 49 3.73 12.20 -8.11
CA THR A 49 4.21 11.72 -9.42
C THR A 49 5.54 12.37 -9.83
N PRO A 50 5.74 13.70 -9.71
CA PRO A 50 7.02 14.32 -10.06
C PRO A 50 8.20 13.81 -9.20
N VAL A 51 7.94 13.52 -7.92
CA VAL A 51 8.95 12.97 -7.00
C VAL A 51 9.31 11.55 -7.42
N PHE A 52 8.31 10.72 -7.73
CA PHE A 52 8.55 9.34 -8.16
C PHE A 52 9.30 9.28 -9.48
N GLN A 53 8.95 10.14 -10.44
CA GLN A 53 9.68 10.26 -11.71
C GLN A 53 11.13 10.69 -11.48
N TYR A 54 11.37 11.70 -10.63
CA TYR A 54 12.73 12.13 -10.29
C TYR A 54 13.56 10.99 -9.68
N MET A 55 13.00 10.28 -8.69
CA MET A 55 13.66 9.16 -8.02
C MET A 55 14.00 8.03 -9.00
N ALA A 56 13.04 7.62 -9.83
CA ALA A 56 13.25 6.55 -10.80
C ALA A 56 14.27 6.92 -11.89
N ASN A 57 14.27 8.18 -12.37
CA ASN A 57 15.28 8.68 -13.31
C ASN A 57 16.70 8.66 -12.74
N LYS A 58 16.83 8.68 -11.40
CA LYS A 58 18.10 8.55 -10.68
C LYS A 58 18.38 7.11 -10.23
N ASN A 59 17.58 6.14 -10.67
CA ASN A 59 17.65 4.73 -10.27
C ASN A 59 17.60 4.51 -8.75
N VAL A 60 16.92 5.42 -8.02
CA VAL A 60 16.75 5.30 -6.56
C VAL A 60 15.66 4.27 -6.27
N SER A 61 15.94 3.34 -5.37
CA SER A 61 14.92 2.38 -4.93
C SER A 61 13.92 3.04 -3.98
N PHE A 62 12.65 2.75 -4.15
CA PHE A 62 11.58 3.05 -3.21
C PHE A 62 11.54 1.96 -2.15
N PHE A 63 11.89 2.30 -0.92
CA PHE A 63 11.88 1.37 0.20
C PHE A 63 10.63 1.58 1.05
N ASN A 64 10.04 0.46 1.48
CA ASN A 64 8.95 0.44 2.42
C ASN A 64 9.42 -0.19 3.73
N LYS A 65 9.44 0.62 4.80
CA LYS A 65 9.89 0.21 6.14
C LYS A 65 8.98 -0.84 6.79
N THR A 66 7.69 -0.79 6.51
CA THR A 66 6.67 -1.67 7.12
C THR A 66 6.88 -3.11 6.68
N PHE A 67 7.25 -3.32 5.41
CA PHE A 67 7.49 -4.64 4.85
C PHE A 67 8.96 -5.01 4.77
N ASN A 68 9.86 -4.05 4.97
CA ASN A 68 11.29 -4.18 4.69
C ASN A 68 11.55 -4.66 3.24
N LEU A 69 10.83 -4.07 2.29
CA LEU A 69 10.92 -4.39 0.86
C LEU A 69 11.22 -3.13 0.05
N SER A 70 11.89 -3.30 -1.08
CA SER A 70 12.18 -2.22 -2.02
C SER A 70 11.78 -2.56 -3.45
N SER A 71 11.66 -1.52 -4.26
CA SER A 71 11.46 -1.61 -5.71
C SER A 71 12.12 -0.42 -6.40
N HIS A 72 12.67 -0.63 -7.61
CA HIS A 72 13.16 0.46 -8.46
C HIS A 72 12.06 1.01 -9.39
N VAL A 73 10.93 0.32 -9.49
CA VAL A 73 9.81 0.69 -10.38
C VAL A 73 8.96 1.80 -9.75
N GLY A 74 8.73 1.72 -8.44
CA GLY A 74 7.91 2.68 -7.71
C GLY A 74 7.66 2.24 -6.26
N PRO A 75 6.83 2.97 -5.50
CA PRO A 75 6.56 2.68 -4.10
C PRO A 75 5.94 1.29 -3.90
N VAL A 76 6.48 0.52 -2.95
CA VAL A 76 5.86 -0.72 -2.47
C VAL A 76 4.71 -0.33 -1.53
N ILE A 77 3.48 -0.74 -1.85
CA ILE A 77 2.24 -0.32 -1.15
C ILE A 77 1.51 -1.48 -0.46
N GLY A 78 1.96 -2.72 -0.67
CA GLY A 78 1.35 -3.89 -0.07
C GLY A 78 2.27 -5.10 -0.15
N PHE A 79 2.00 -6.09 0.68
CA PHE A 79 2.72 -7.36 0.71
C PHE A 79 1.76 -8.50 1.09
N ASP A 80 1.62 -9.49 0.22
CA ASP A 80 0.97 -10.75 0.55
C ASP A 80 2.01 -11.77 1.00
N LYS A 81 1.99 -12.07 2.30
CA LYS A 81 2.92 -13.03 2.91
C LYS A 81 2.66 -14.48 2.50
N LYS A 82 1.42 -14.83 2.12
CA LYS A 82 1.07 -16.21 1.74
C LYS A 82 1.62 -16.52 0.36
N GLU A 83 1.42 -15.60 -0.57
CA GLU A 83 1.87 -15.75 -1.97
C GLU A 83 3.30 -15.26 -2.19
N ASN A 84 3.91 -14.60 -1.19
CA ASN A 84 5.22 -13.94 -1.26
C ASN A 84 5.28 -12.92 -2.41
N THR A 85 4.23 -12.12 -2.54
CA THR A 85 4.12 -11.08 -3.57
C THR A 85 4.06 -9.69 -2.95
N LYS A 86 4.65 -8.71 -3.63
CA LYS A 86 4.61 -7.29 -3.27
C LYS A 86 3.84 -6.51 -4.31
N TYR A 87 3.11 -5.50 -3.88
CA TYR A 87 2.35 -4.61 -4.76
C TYR A 87 3.09 -3.29 -4.90
N VAL A 88 3.27 -2.84 -6.14
CA VAL A 88 4.06 -1.65 -6.47
C VAL A 88 3.23 -0.71 -7.32
N ILE A 89 3.20 0.57 -6.96
CA ILE A 89 2.64 1.61 -7.83
C ILE A 89 3.68 2.04 -8.85
N ARG A 90 3.34 1.89 -10.13
CA ARG A 90 4.11 2.43 -11.25
C ARG A 90 3.94 3.93 -11.42
N GLN A 91 4.86 4.53 -12.16
CA GLN A 91 4.83 5.97 -12.46
C GLN A 91 3.57 6.42 -13.23
N ASP A 92 2.97 5.52 -14.00
CA ASP A 92 1.71 5.74 -14.72
C ASP A 92 0.47 5.50 -13.86
N ARG A 93 0.66 5.30 -12.54
CA ARG A 93 -0.38 5.12 -11.51
C ARG A 93 -1.12 3.79 -11.57
N TYR A 94 -0.61 2.81 -12.31
CA TYR A 94 -1.06 1.42 -12.22
C TYR A 94 -0.40 0.68 -11.06
N ILE A 95 -1.08 -0.33 -10.55
CA ILE A 95 -0.54 -1.23 -9.51
C ILE A 95 -0.19 -2.55 -10.17
N ASP A 96 1.06 -2.96 -9.99
CA ASP A 96 1.54 -4.27 -10.43
C ASP A 96 1.93 -5.11 -9.21
N GLU A 97 1.70 -6.42 -9.33
CA GLU A 97 2.07 -7.41 -8.34
C GLU A 97 3.33 -8.15 -8.79
N TYR A 98 4.32 -8.23 -7.91
CA TYR A 98 5.62 -8.84 -8.18
C TYR A 98 5.89 -9.97 -7.21
N ASN A 99 6.46 -11.06 -7.70
CA ASN A 99 7.05 -12.07 -6.82
C ASN A 99 8.26 -11.47 -6.09
N VAL A 100 8.35 -11.63 -4.77
CA VAL A 100 9.43 -11.03 -3.97
C VAL A 100 10.79 -11.63 -4.27
N TYR A 101 10.86 -12.90 -4.66
CA TYR A 101 12.11 -13.62 -4.90
C TYR A 101 12.63 -13.44 -6.33
N THR A 102 11.75 -13.57 -7.33
CA THR A 102 12.15 -13.48 -8.74
C THR A 102 12.08 -12.06 -9.29
N ASN A 103 11.36 -11.15 -8.61
CA ASN A 103 10.97 -9.82 -9.14
C ASN A 103 10.23 -9.89 -10.49
N GLU A 104 9.68 -11.04 -10.85
CA GLU A 104 8.82 -11.15 -12.03
C GLU A 104 7.43 -10.63 -11.70
N ILE A 105 6.79 -10.04 -12.71
CA ILE A 105 5.42 -9.58 -12.59
C ILE A 105 4.48 -10.79 -12.59
N VAL A 106 3.68 -10.90 -11.54
CA VAL A 106 2.63 -11.91 -11.37
C VAL A 106 1.33 -11.42 -12.00
N LYS A 107 1.03 -10.12 -11.81
CA LYS A 107 -0.19 -9.49 -12.33
C LYS A 107 0.04 -8.01 -12.60
N GLU A 108 -0.45 -7.53 -13.74
CA GLU A 108 -0.33 -6.13 -14.16
C GLU A 108 -1.66 -5.38 -14.03
N ASN A 109 -1.56 -4.05 -13.93
CA ASN A 109 -2.68 -3.11 -14.07
C ASN A 109 -3.84 -3.37 -13.12
N ILE A 110 -3.53 -3.70 -11.86
CA ILE A 110 -4.52 -3.89 -10.82
C ILE A 110 -5.21 -2.54 -10.54
N GLU A 111 -6.53 -2.53 -10.62
CA GLU A 111 -7.32 -1.35 -10.31
C GLU A 111 -7.19 -0.97 -8.83
N LEU A 112 -7.01 0.32 -8.56
CA LEU A 112 -6.86 0.83 -7.19
C LEU A 112 -8.05 0.45 -6.29
N LYS A 113 -9.27 0.51 -6.80
CA LYS A 113 -10.48 0.10 -6.05
C LYS A 113 -10.44 -1.38 -5.68
N SER A 114 -10.02 -2.25 -6.60
CA SER A 114 -9.84 -3.68 -6.32
C SER A 114 -8.74 -3.93 -5.30
N PHE A 115 -7.64 -3.17 -5.38
CA PHE A 115 -6.56 -3.24 -4.40
C PHE A 115 -7.05 -2.85 -3.00
N LEU A 116 -7.74 -1.72 -2.86
CA LEU A 116 -8.26 -1.21 -1.58
C LEU A 116 -9.33 -2.10 -0.94
N ARG A 117 -10.03 -2.92 -1.73
CA ARG A 117 -10.94 -3.95 -1.19
C ARG A 117 -10.20 -5.08 -0.46
N ALA A 118 -8.99 -5.41 -0.90
CA ALA A 118 -8.20 -6.51 -0.37
C ALA A 118 -7.08 -6.07 0.58
N ASN A 119 -6.71 -4.79 0.57
CA ASN A 119 -5.55 -4.26 1.27
C ASN A 119 -5.88 -3.04 2.11
N SER A 120 -5.04 -2.77 3.11
CA SER A 120 -5.23 -1.63 4.02
C SER A 120 -4.92 -0.30 3.32
N PHE A 121 -5.90 0.61 3.34
CA PHE A 121 -5.71 2.00 2.92
C PHE A 121 -4.63 2.71 3.72
N ASP A 122 -4.56 2.49 5.04
CA ASP A 122 -3.56 3.12 5.92
C ASP A 122 -2.14 2.75 5.51
N ILE A 123 -1.91 1.48 5.20
CA ILE A 123 -0.62 1.00 4.69
C ILE A 123 -0.31 1.67 3.37
N LEU A 124 -1.22 1.64 2.40
CA LEU A 124 -1.01 2.26 1.09
C LEU A 124 -0.64 3.74 1.26
N TYR A 125 -1.45 4.48 2.01
CA TYR A 125 -1.29 5.92 2.17
C TYR A 125 0.00 6.26 2.89
N GLY A 126 0.28 5.58 4.01
CA GLY A 126 1.53 5.73 4.75
C GLY A 126 2.76 5.43 3.88
N SER A 127 2.69 4.39 3.04
CA SER A 127 3.78 3.99 2.15
C SER A 127 4.12 5.05 1.09
N LEU A 128 3.10 5.78 0.61
CA LEU A 128 3.27 6.88 -0.34
C LEU A 128 3.93 8.10 0.31
N ILE A 129 3.43 8.49 1.48
CA ILE A 129 3.95 9.65 2.21
C ILE A 129 5.38 9.39 2.71
N ASP A 130 5.68 8.17 3.16
CA ASP A 130 7.01 7.79 3.65
C ASP A 130 8.13 8.00 2.62
N GLN A 131 7.81 8.01 1.31
CA GLN A 131 8.80 8.27 0.26
C GLN A 131 9.35 9.69 0.30
N LEU A 132 8.58 10.66 0.80
CA LEU A 132 9.02 12.06 0.90
C LEU A 132 10.20 12.22 1.87
N ASP A 133 10.21 11.46 2.96
CA ASP A 133 11.26 11.53 3.99
C ASP A 133 12.40 10.54 3.73
N PHE A 134 12.26 9.64 2.76
CA PHE A 134 13.22 8.56 2.55
C PHE A 134 14.60 9.09 2.16
N GLN A 135 14.68 10.10 1.29
CA GLN A 135 15.95 10.69 0.88
C GLN A 135 16.68 11.37 2.05
N ASN A 136 15.95 12.11 2.90
CA ASN A 136 16.51 12.73 4.09
C ASN A 136 17.10 11.68 5.04
N LYS A 137 16.42 10.54 5.18
CA LYS A 137 16.92 9.40 5.98
C LYS A 137 18.18 8.79 5.38
N ILE A 138 18.23 8.59 4.06
CA ILE A 138 19.44 8.10 3.38
C ILE A 138 20.61 9.06 3.58
N MET A 139 20.40 10.36 3.36
CA MET A 139 21.45 11.38 3.53
C MET A 139 22.03 11.32 4.94
N LYS A 140 21.16 11.22 5.96
CA LYS A 140 21.60 11.09 7.35
C LYS A 140 22.43 9.82 7.58
N GLN A 141 22.01 8.68 7.05
CA GLN A 141 22.77 7.42 7.19
C GLN A 141 24.14 7.49 6.53
N TYR A 142 24.27 8.14 5.37
CA TYR A 142 25.58 8.32 4.74
C TYR A 142 26.46 9.31 5.50
N GLN A 143 25.88 10.39 6.05
CA GLN A 143 26.62 11.31 6.92
C GLN A 143 27.21 10.57 8.12
N GLU A 144 26.40 9.76 8.81
CA GLU A 144 26.87 8.95 9.96
C GLU A 144 28.01 7.99 9.58
N LYS A 145 27.96 7.39 8.38
CA LYS A 145 29.04 6.53 7.87
C LYS A 145 30.31 7.31 7.53
N ILE A 146 30.17 8.52 6.98
CA ILE A 146 31.29 9.41 6.69
C ILE A 146 31.95 9.79 8.02
N ASP A 147 31.19 10.30 8.98
CA ASP A 147 31.68 10.71 10.30
C ASP A 147 32.45 9.56 10.98
N GLN A 148 31.92 8.33 10.90
CA GLN A 148 32.59 7.14 11.45
C GLN A 148 33.90 6.80 10.72
N ALA A 149 33.92 6.89 9.39
CA ALA A 149 35.13 6.65 8.61
C ALA A 149 36.21 7.70 8.89
N GLU A 150 35.83 8.97 9.03
CA GLU A 150 36.75 10.06 9.40
C GLU A 150 37.36 9.82 10.78
N LEU A 151 36.55 9.42 11.77
CA LEU A 151 37.03 9.04 13.10
C LEU A 151 38.00 7.86 13.06
N ASP A 152 37.74 6.86 12.24
CA ASP A 152 38.63 5.71 12.07
C ASP A 152 39.97 6.13 11.46
N LEU A 153 39.97 7.01 10.45
CA LEU A 153 41.20 7.55 9.85
C LEU A 153 42.03 8.34 10.88
N ILE A 154 41.38 9.19 11.68
CA ILE A 154 42.03 9.94 12.78
C ILE A 154 42.65 8.97 13.78
N LYS A 155 41.92 7.94 14.20
CA LYS A 155 42.39 6.94 15.17
C LYS A 155 43.69 6.26 14.74
N TYR A 156 43.89 6.06 13.44
CA TYR A 156 45.10 5.44 12.88
C TYR A 156 46.12 6.44 12.32
N GLY A 157 45.94 7.75 12.54
CA GLY A 157 46.89 8.78 12.12
C GLY A 157 46.98 8.98 10.60
N ILE A 158 45.93 8.64 9.87
CA ILE A 158 45.86 8.77 8.41
C ILE A 158 45.18 10.10 8.07
N PRO A 159 45.89 11.07 7.46
CA PRO A 159 45.30 12.35 7.08
C PRO A 159 44.34 12.19 5.89
N HIS A 160 43.25 12.98 5.89
CA HIS A 160 42.26 13.10 4.83
C HIS A 160 41.70 14.53 4.79
#